data_AF-I8QVU0-F1
#
_entry.id   AF-I8QVU0-F1
#
_cell.length_a   1.000
_cell.length_b   1.000
_cell.length_c   1.000
_cell.angle_alpha   90.00
_cell.angle_beta   90.00
_cell.angle_gamma   90.00
#
_symmetry.space_group_name_H-M   'P 1'
#
loop_
_entity.id
_entity.type
_entity.pdbx_description
1 polymer ?
#
loop_
_entity_poly.entity_id
_entity_poly.type
_entity_poly.pdbx_seq_one_letter_code
_entity_poly.pdbx_strand_id
1 'polypeptide(L)'
;MASPPDQLTWHRPAVAPDVAFARDDETVAISYTAGPAPDLRIPGAVWFALRAEICAGDRGAFRRLTAAWTPWTPAAGGLAAEWDGHVHLRYGYLGSHHIKIPAPVWRQICAAVRTGAINHLTD
;
A
#
# COMPACT_ATOMS: atom_id res chain seq x y z
N MET A 1 -10.55 31.47 -2.91
CA MET A 1 -11.24 30.25 -2.41
C MET A 1 -10.28 29.10 -2.59
N ALA A 2 -9.68 28.61 -1.50
CA ALA A 2 -8.93 27.36 -1.54
C ALA A 2 -9.93 26.21 -1.73
N SER A 3 -9.65 25.28 -2.64
CA SER A 3 -10.47 24.07 -2.81
C SER A 3 -10.50 23.29 -1.49
N PRO A 4 -11.65 22.68 -1.11
CA PRO A 4 -11.70 21.85 0.08
C PRO A 4 -10.71 20.66 -0.07
N PRO A 5 -10.01 20.25 1.01
CA PRO A 5 -9.00 19.19 0.99
C PRO A 5 -9.52 17.76 0.69
N ASP A 6 -10.78 17.62 0.28
CA ASP A 6 -11.49 16.33 0.18
C ASP A 6 -11.76 15.85 -1.25
N GLN A 7 -11.36 16.56 -2.30
CA GLN A 7 -11.50 16.09 -3.68
C GLN A 7 -10.24 15.39 -4.18
N LEU A 8 -9.95 14.25 -3.56
CA LEU A 8 -9.00 13.29 -4.12
C LEU A 8 -9.53 12.76 -5.47
N THR A 9 -8.72 12.88 -6.53
CA THR A 9 -9.04 12.25 -7.82
C THR A 9 -8.74 10.75 -7.73
N TRP A 10 -9.78 9.95 -7.54
CA TRP A 10 -9.67 8.50 -7.43
C TRP A 10 -9.50 7.82 -8.79
N HIS A 11 -8.53 6.91 -8.86
CA HIS A 11 -8.25 6.07 -10.00
C HIS A 11 -8.41 4.59 -9.64
N ARG A 12 -9.18 3.86 -10.44
CA ARG A 12 -9.38 2.42 -10.31
C ARG A 12 -8.82 1.72 -11.56
N PRO A 13 -7.64 1.08 -11.47
CA PRO A 13 -7.05 0.43 -12.62
C PRO A 13 -7.75 -0.91 -12.90
N ALA A 14 -7.87 -1.28 -14.17
CA ALA A 14 -8.59 -2.50 -14.59
C ALA A 14 -8.00 -3.79 -14.00
N VAL A 15 -6.72 -3.80 -13.64
CA VAL A 15 -6.02 -4.93 -13.01
C VAL A 15 -6.29 -5.06 -11.50
N ALA A 16 -6.92 -4.05 -10.89
CA ALA A 16 -7.29 -4.00 -9.48
C ALA A 16 -8.72 -3.44 -9.33
N PRO A 17 -9.75 -4.16 -9.82
CA PRO A 17 -11.12 -3.64 -9.89
C PRO A 17 -11.74 -3.32 -8.52
N ASP A 18 -11.25 -3.94 -7.45
CA ASP A 18 -11.78 -3.74 -6.10
C ASP A 18 -11.00 -2.67 -5.31
N VAL A 19 -9.98 -2.07 -5.93
CA VAL A 19 -9.08 -1.10 -5.28
C VAL A 19 -9.06 0.20 -6.06
N ALA A 20 -9.33 1.31 -5.37
CA ALA A 20 -9.13 2.65 -5.89
C ALA A 20 -7.94 3.30 -5.19
N PHE A 21 -7.19 4.09 -5.94
CA PHE A 21 -6.02 4.82 -5.50
C PHE A 21 -6.23 6.30 -5.72
N ALA A 22 -5.77 7.13 -4.80
CA ALA A 22 -5.64 8.56 -5.02
C ALA A 22 -4.37 9.06 -4.36
N ARG A 23 -3.99 10.29 -4.69
CA ARG A 23 -2.83 10.95 -4.12
C ARG A 23 -3.21 12.36 -3.70
N ASP A 24 -2.78 12.77 -2.51
CA ASP A 24 -2.64 14.18 -2.12
C ASP A 24 -1.15 14.56 -2.03
N ASP A 25 -0.85 15.78 -1.64
CA ASP A 25 0.54 16.29 -1.65
C ASP A 25 1.52 15.43 -0.83
N GLU A 26 1.04 14.71 0.20
CA GLU A 26 1.89 14.00 1.16
C GLU A 26 1.66 12.49 1.21
N THR A 27 0.52 12.00 0.74
CA THR A 27 0.07 10.62 0.94
C THR A 27 -0.56 10.01 -0.29
N VAL A 28 -0.48 8.68 -0.35
CA VAL A 28 -1.28 7.86 -1.26
C VAL A 28 -2.41 7.24 -0.46
N ALA A 29 -3.63 7.56 -0.88
CA ALA A 29 -4.86 7.00 -0.35
C ALA A 29 -5.26 5.75 -1.12
N ILE A 30 -5.65 4.69 -0.42
CA ILE A 30 -6.10 3.43 -1.00
C ILE A 30 -7.45 3.07 -0.39
N SER A 31 -8.47 2.96 -1.24
CA SER A 31 -9.82 2.56 -0.86
C SER A 31 -10.16 1.20 -1.47
N TYR A 32 -10.85 0.34 -0.72
CA TYR A 32 -11.30 -0.95 -1.20
C TYR A 32 -12.58 -1.38 -0.48
N THR A 33 -13.43 -2.14 -1.17
CA THR A 33 -14.78 -2.51 -0.70
C THR A 33 -14.79 -3.69 0.26
N ALA A 34 -13.67 -4.42 0.38
CA ALA A 34 -13.55 -5.60 1.22
C ALA A 34 -13.27 -5.24 2.70
N GLY A 35 -14.22 -4.60 3.37
CA GLY A 35 -14.24 -4.48 4.84
C GLY A 35 -14.72 -3.13 5.38
N PRO A 36 -14.91 -3.03 6.71
CA PRO A 36 -15.37 -1.82 7.39
C PRO A 36 -14.26 -0.78 7.63
N ALA A 37 -13.04 -1.01 7.10
CA ALA A 37 -11.88 -0.17 7.39
C ALA A 37 -11.92 1.12 6.56
N PRO A 38 -11.52 2.27 7.14
CA PRO A 38 -11.38 3.52 6.38
C PRO A 38 -10.29 3.40 5.30
N ASP A 39 -10.33 4.33 4.35
CA ASP A 39 -9.28 4.47 3.33
C ASP A 39 -7.89 4.48 3.99
N LEU A 40 -6.98 3.66 3.46
CA LEU A 40 -5.61 3.61 3.94
C LEU A 40 -4.87 4.84 3.44
N ARG A 41 -4.27 5.62 4.33
CA ARG A 41 -3.37 6.72 3.96
C ARG A 41 -1.93 6.35 4.25
N ILE A 42 -1.13 6.25 3.20
CA ILE A 42 0.27 5.86 3.27
C ILE A 42 1.12 7.10 2.94
N PRO A 43 2.02 7.54 3.84
CA PRO A 43 2.92 8.65 3.54
C PRO A 43 3.77 8.37 2.29
N GLY A 44 4.01 9.38 1.47
CA GLY A 44 4.70 9.24 0.18
C GLY A 44 6.02 8.49 0.28
N ALA A 45 6.88 8.82 1.24
CA ALA A 45 8.16 8.13 1.46
C ALA A 45 7.98 6.62 1.77
N VAL A 46 6.96 6.27 2.55
CA VAL A 46 6.61 4.88 2.89
C VAL A 46 6.06 4.17 1.65
N TRP A 47 5.22 4.84 0.88
CA TRP A 47 4.66 4.34 -0.38
C TRP A 47 5.74 4.06 -1.43
N PHE A 48 6.73 4.96 -1.59
CA PHE A 48 7.84 4.75 -2.52
C PHE A 48 8.68 3.51 -2.15
N ALA A 49 9.00 3.33 -0.87
CA ALA A 49 9.68 2.14 -0.40
C ALA A 49 8.85 0.87 -0.64
N LEU A 50 7.54 0.93 -0.39
CA LEU A 50 6.62 -0.19 -0.57
C LEU A 50 6.52 -0.57 -2.06
N ARG A 51 6.43 0.41 -2.96
CA ARG A 51 6.46 0.17 -4.41
C ARG A 51 7.76 -0.47 -4.87
N ALA A 52 8.90 0.03 -4.40
CA ALA A 52 10.21 -0.53 -4.73
C ALA A 52 10.28 -2.02 -4.36
N GLU A 53 9.82 -2.38 -3.16
CA GLU A 53 9.75 -3.77 -2.72
C GLU A 53 8.79 -4.64 -3.53
N ILE A 54 7.61 -4.12 -3.89
CA ILE A 54 6.65 -4.84 -4.75
C ILE A 54 7.26 -5.11 -6.14
N CYS A 55 7.96 -4.11 -6.69
CA CYS A 55 8.65 -4.19 -7.98
C CYS A 55 9.89 -5.09 -7.94
N ALA A 56 10.56 -5.23 -6.78
CA ALA A 56 11.66 -6.17 -6.60
C ALA A 56 11.22 -7.63 -6.76
N GLY A 57 9.90 -7.90 -6.69
CA GLY A 57 9.30 -9.18 -7.07
C GLY A 57 9.90 -10.34 -6.29
N ASP A 58 10.56 -11.26 -6.99
CA ASP A 58 11.16 -12.46 -6.41
C ASP A 58 12.31 -12.21 -5.43
N ARG A 59 12.88 -11.00 -5.44
CA ARG A 59 13.95 -10.55 -4.53
C ARG A 59 13.41 -9.72 -3.37
N GLY A 60 12.17 -9.27 -3.43
CA GLY A 60 11.55 -8.42 -2.41
C GLY A 60 11.01 -9.22 -1.22
N ALA A 61 10.87 -8.54 -0.08
CA ALA A 61 10.38 -9.15 1.16
C ALA A 61 8.95 -9.71 1.03
N PHE A 62 8.13 -9.12 0.16
CA PHE A 62 6.73 -9.48 -0.01
C PHE A 62 6.47 -10.81 -0.74
N ARG A 63 7.49 -11.44 -1.32
CA ARG A 63 7.34 -12.72 -2.04
C ARG A 63 6.94 -13.88 -1.11
N ARG A 64 7.50 -13.91 0.10
CA ARG A 64 7.39 -15.04 1.04
C ARG A 64 6.92 -14.56 2.40
N LEU A 65 5.88 -13.74 2.41
CA LEU A 65 5.28 -13.37 3.67
C LEU A 65 4.79 -14.64 4.38
N THR A 66 5.15 -14.75 5.65
CA THR A 66 4.69 -15.77 6.57
C THR A 66 4.11 -15.08 7.79
N ALA A 67 3.68 -15.84 8.79
CA ALA A 67 3.26 -15.26 10.06
C ALA A 67 4.39 -14.51 10.78
N ALA A 68 5.66 -14.72 10.41
CA ALA A 68 6.79 -14.02 10.99
C ALA A 68 7.01 -12.64 10.35
N TRP A 69 7.22 -11.63 11.19
CA TRP A 69 7.57 -10.28 10.76
C TRP A 69 8.88 -10.25 9.99
N THR A 70 8.80 -9.81 8.74
CA THR A 70 9.91 -9.71 7.79
C THR A 70 10.17 -8.24 7.45
N PRO A 71 11.41 -7.74 7.56
CA PRO A 71 11.74 -6.37 7.16
C PRO A 71 11.52 -6.15 5.66
N TRP A 72 10.92 -5.01 5.29
CA TRP A 72 10.73 -4.58 3.90
C TRP A 72 11.25 -3.16 3.63
N THR A 73 11.53 -2.34 4.65
CA THR A 73 12.27 -1.08 4.43
C THR A 73 13.20 -0.77 5.60
N PRO A 74 14.52 -0.68 5.38
CA PRO A 74 15.47 -0.32 6.43
C PRO A 74 15.26 1.10 6.96
N ALA A 75 14.92 2.04 6.08
CA ALA A 75 14.86 3.46 6.40
C ALA A 75 13.66 3.84 7.28
N ALA A 76 12.54 3.11 7.17
CA ALA A 76 11.32 3.40 7.94
C ALA A 76 10.99 2.32 8.99
N GLY A 77 11.91 1.38 9.23
CA GLY A 77 11.70 0.25 10.15
C GLY A 77 10.52 -0.63 9.74
N GLY A 78 10.29 -0.77 8.44
CA GLY A 78 9.09 -1.40 7.92
C GLY A 78 9.14 -2.92 8.08
N LEU A 79 8.10 -3.49 8.68
CA LEU A 79 7.91 -4.93 8.84
C LEU A 79 6.64 -5.38 8.12
N ALA A 80 6.64 -6.59 7.59
CA ALA A 80 5.52 -7.18 6.89
C ALA A 80 5.36 -8.65 7.27
N ALA A 81 4.12 -9.10 7.30
CA ALA A 81 3.79 -10.49 7.57
C ALA A 81 2.42 -10.81 6.96
N GLU A 82 2.12 -12.09 6.80
CA GLU A 82 0.83 -12.58 6.33
C GLU A 82 0.30 -13.65 7.27
N TRP A 83 -0.88 -13.41 7.84
CA TRP A 83 -1.62 -14.37 8.67
C TRP A 83 -3.11 -14.04 8.66
N ASP A 84 -3.96 -14.99 9.04
CA ASP A 84 -5.42 -14.85 9.07
C ASP A 84 -6.04 -14.27 7.78
N GLY A 85 -5.45 -14.59 6.62
CA GLY A 85 -5.89 -14.08 5.31
C GLY A 85 -5.63 -12.59 5.07
N HIS A 86 -4.74 -11.97 5.85
CA HIS A 86 -4.39 -10.55 5.75
C HIS A 86 -2.88 -10.36 5.67
N VAL A 87 -2.47 -9.36 4.89
CA VAL A 87 -1.14 -8.78 4.94
C VAL A 87 -1.13 -7.68 5.98
N HIS A 88 -0.21 -7.81 6.92
CA HIS A 88 0.04 -6.86 7.97
C HIS A 88 1.31 -6.08 7.62
N LEU A 89 1.20 -4.76 7.62
CA LEU A 89 2.33 -3.85 7.39
C LEU A 89 2.52 -2.99 8.63
N ARG A 90 3.76 -2.90 9.13
CA ARG A 90 4.15 -1.95 10.16
C ARG A 90 5.23 -1.03 9.64
N TYR A 91 5.21 0.22 10.07
CA TYR A 91 6.24 1.23 9.77
C TYR A 91 6.17 2.38 10.78
N GLY A 92 7.13 3.30 10.67
CA GLY A 92 7.25 4.45 11.57
C GLY A 92 8.04 4.10 12.83
N TYR A 93 8.30 5.12 13.66
CA TYR A 93 9.10 4.96 14.87
C TYR A 93 8.52 3.86 15.77
N LEU A 94 9.33 2.84 16.07
CA LEU A 94 8.95 1.64 16.84
C LEU A 94 7.74 0.87 16.27
N GLY A 95 7.45 1.03 14.97
CA GLY A 95 6.30 0.41 14.31
C GLY A 95 4.96 0.93 14.84
N SER A 96 4.88 2.25 15.10
CA SER A 96 3.70 2.97 15.57
C SER A 96 2.50 2.89 14.62
N HIS A 97 2.75 2.67 13.32
CA HIS A 97 1.69 2.46 12.34
C HIS A 97 1.57 0.98 12.04
N HIS A 98 0.34 0.48 12.09
CA HIS A 98 -0.01 -0.88 11.72
C HIS A 98 -1.21 -0.85 10.78
N ILE A 99 -1.02 -1.37 9.57
CA ILE A 99 -2.05 -1.55 8.57
C ILE A 99 -2.34 -3.03 8.41
N LYS A 100 -3.63 -3.36 8.30
CA LYS A 100 -4.13 -4.69 7.97
C LYS A 100 -4.87 -4.61 6.63
N ILE A 101 -4.45 -5.42 5.66
CA ILE A 101 -4.99 -5.43 4.31
C ILE A 101 -5.42 -6.86 3.98
N PRO A 102 -6.66 -7.11 3.52
CA PRO A 102 -7.04 -8.45 3.05
C PRO A 102 -6.08 -8.94 1.96
N ALA A 103 -5.63 -10.19 2.03
CA ALA A 103 -4.68 -10.74 1.07
C ALA A 103 -5.13 -10.61 -0.41
N PRO A 104 -6.43 -10.76 -0.77
CA PRO A 104 -6.90 -10.49 -2.13
C PRO A 104 -6.70 -9.03 -2.57
N VAL A 105 -6.99 -8.08 -1.68
CA VAL A 105 -6.79 -6.64 -1.91
C VAL A 105 -5.30 -6.35 -2.08
N TRP A 106 -4.46 -6.92 -1.22
CA TRP A 106 -3.00 -6.78 -1.33
C TRP A 106 -2.47 -7.25 -2.68
N ARG A 107 -2.95 -8.39 -3.19
CA ARG A 107 -2.56 -8.90 -4.51
C ARG A 107 -2.95 -7.94 -5.64
N GLN A 108 -4.13 -7.31 -5.55
CA GLN A 108 -4.57 -6.30 -6.51
C GLN A 108 -3.69 -5.04 -6.45
N ILE A 109 -3.31 -4.58 -5.24
CA ILE A 109 -2.34 -3.50 -5.06
C ILE A 109 -1.01 -3.86 -5.72
N CYS A 110 -0.48 -5.07 -5.45
CA CYS A 110 0.75 -5.52 -6.07
C CYS A 110 0.66 -5.57 -7.61
N ALA A 111 -0.48 -6.01 -8.15
CA ALA A 111 -0.71 -6.06 -9.60
C ALA A 111 -0.71 -4.64 -10.20
N ALA A 112 -1.44 -3.69 -9.62
CA ALA A 112 -1.49 -2.31 -10.08
C ALA A 112 -0.12 -1.61 -10.06
N VAL A 113 0.69 -1.88 -9.02
CA VAL A 113 2.07 -1.37 -8.94
C VAL A 113 2.95 -2.00 -10.02
N ARG A 114 2.93 -3.33 -10.16
CA ARG A 114 3.81 -4.06 -11.10
C ARG A 114 3.52 -3.73 -12.57
N THR A 115 2.26 -3.49 -12.92
CA THR A 115 1.89 -3.12 -14.30
C THR A 115 2.10 -1.63 -14.58
N GLY A 116 2.45 -0.84 -13.56
CA GLY A 116 2.61 0.61 -13.68
C GLY A 116 1.29 1.36 -13.85
N ALA A 117 0.14 0.71 -13.64
CA ALA A 117 -1.19 1.31 -13.84
C ALA A 117 -1.45 2.54 -12.96
N ILE A 118 -0.68 2.71 -11.88
CA ILE A 118 -0.77 3.82 -10.93
C ILE A 118 0.50 4.69 -10.90
N ASN A 119 1.37 4.62 -11.90
CA ASN A 119 2.62 5.41 -11.93
C ASN A 119 2.36 6.93 -11.94
N HIS A 120 1.29 7.37 -12.61
CA HIS A 120 0.86 8.76 -12.63
C HIS A 120 0.50 9.32 -11.23
N LEU A 121 0.24 8.46 -10.25
CA LEU A 121 0.03 8.85 -8.85
C LEU A 121 1.35 8.98 -8.07
N THR A 122 2.50 8.82 -8.72
CA THR A 122 3.81 8.81 -8.07
C THR A 122 4.84 9.71 -8.73
N ASP A 123 4.50 10.26 -9.89
CA ASP A 123 5.27 11.26 -10.61
C ASP A 123 5.12 12.68 -10.01
#